data_AF-A0A349U8R5-F1
#
_entry.id   AF-A0A349U8R5-F1
#
_cell.length_a   1.000
_cell.length_b   1.000
_cell.length_c   1.000
_cell.angle_alpha   90.00
_cell.angle_beta   90.00
_cell.angle_gamma   90.00
#
_symmetry.space_group_name_H-M   'P 1'
#
loop_
_entity.id
_entity.type
_entity.pdbx_description
1 polymer ?
#
loop_
_entity_poly.entity_id
_entity_poly.type
_entity_poly.pdbx_seq_one_letter_code
_entity_poly.pdbx_strand_id
1 'polypeptide(L)' 'MKCMNCGHEGKLDQFKLISLKYAGGDRCCGPTFSVRECPKCGKEQTVDTDRELFMEVSQGRIKEEKK' A
#
# COMPACT_ATOMS: atom_id res chain seq x y z
N MET A 1 4.04 4.57 -0.81
CA MET A 1 3.19 4.27 -2.00
C MET A 1 3.13 5.44 -2.99
N LYS A 2 2.99 5.17 -4.30
CA LYS A 2 2.76 6.18 -5.36
C LYS A 2 1.44 5.92 -6.11
N CYS A 3 0.65 6.96 -6.33
CA CYS A 3 -0.55 6.89 -7.16
C CYS A 3 -0.19 6.77 -8.65
N MET A 4 -0.67 5.72 -9.31
CA MET A 4 -0.40 5.51 -10.74
C MET A 4 -1.06 6.55 -11.67
N ASN A 5 -2.15 7.18 -11.21
CA ASN A 5 -2.90 8.13 -12.04
C ASN A 5 -2.35 9.57 -11.99
N CYS A 6 -2.04 10.09 -10.79
CA CYS A 6 -1.59 11.48 -10.63
C CYS A 6 -0.15 11.62 -10.12
N GLY A 7 0.54 10.50 -9.87
CA GLY A 7 1.93 10.51 -9.39
C GLY A 7 2.11 10.92 -7.93
N HIS A 8 1.03 11.19 -7.18
CA HIS A 8 1.12 11.56 -5.77
C HIS A 8 1.78 10.44 -4.94
N GLU A 9 2.81 10.80 -4.19
CA GLU A 9 3.52 9.90 -3.27
C GLU A 9 3.08 10.17 -1.83
N GLY A 10 2.79 9.09 -1.10
CA GLY A 10 2.31 9.14 0.28
C GLY A 10 2.41 7.78 0.97
N LYS A 11 2.11 7.77 2.27
CA LYS A 11 2.02 6.54 3.05
C LYS A 11 0.75 5.78 2.71
N LEU A 12 0.76 4.47 2.88
CA LEU A 12 -0.33 3.57 2.56
C LEU A 12 -1.62 3.95 3.33
N ASP A 13 -1.50 4.33 4.60
CA ASP A 13 -2.61 4.77 5.48
C ASP A 13 -3.29 6.09 5.03
N GLN A 14 -2.60 6.91 4.24
CA GLN A 14 -3.15 8.14 3.66
C GLN A 14 -4.07 7.85 2.45
N PHE A 15 -3.99 6.66 1.86
CA PHE A 15 -4.89 6.22 0.81
C PHE A 15 -6.08 5.50 1.44
N LYS A 16 -7.29 6.01 1.19
CA LYS A 16 -8.53 5.50 1.77
C LYS A 16 -8.77 4.06 1.32
N LEU A 17 -8.92 3.15 2.27
CA LEU A 17 -9.26 1.75 1.98
C LEU A 17 -10.70 1.64 1.50
N ILE A 18 -10.91 1.16 0.27
CA ILE A 18 -12.22 0.94 -0.32
C ILE A 18 -12.64 -0.52 -0.16
N SER A 19 -11.74 -1.45 -0.47
CA SER A 19 -11.98 -2.87 -0.27
C SER A 19 -10.67 -3.62 -0.03
N LEU A 20 -10.78 -4.74 0.67
CA LEU A 20 -9.69 -5.68 0.88
C LEU A 20 -9.98 -6.94 0.06
N LYS A 21 -9.02 -7.38 -0.75
CA LYS A 21 -9.08 -8.59 -1.56
C LYS A 21 -7.91 -9.49 -1.18
N TYR A 22 -8.19 -10.58 -0.48
CA TYR A 22 -7.19 -11.61 -0.28
C TYR A 22 -7.04 -12.43 -1.56
N ALA A 23 -5.83 -12.49 -2.15
CA ALA A 23 -5.57 -13.37 -3.28
C ALA A 23 -5.40 -14.85 -2.88
N GLY A 24 -5.73 -15.20 -1.63
CA GLY A 24 -5.60 -16.55 -1.10
C GLY A 24 -6.68 -17.55 -1.52
N GLY A 25 -7.90 -17.12 -1.83
CA GLY A 25 -9.03 -18.06 -1.94
C GLY A 25 -9.14 -18.92 -0.67
N ASP A 26 -9.12 -20.26 -0.81
CA ASP A 26 -9.07 -21.24 0.30
C ASP A 26 -7.66 -21.47 0.90
N ARG A 27 -6.63 -20.80 0.38
CA ARG A 27 -5.27 -20.94 0.92
C ARG A 27 -5.08 -20.01 2.11
N CYS A 28 -4.50 -20.56 3.17
CA CYS A 28 -4.13 -19.82 4.40
C CYS A 28 -3.25 -18.58 4.16
N CYS A 29 -2.55 -18.56 3.03
CA CYS A 29 -1.31 -17.84 2.87
C CYS A 29 -1.23 -17.28 1.43
N GLY A 30 -1.18 -15.96 1.29
CA GLY A 30 -1.10 -15.27 -0.01
C GLY A 30 -1.10 -13.75 0.15
N PRO A 31 -0.71 -12.99 -0.88
CA PRO A 31 -0.61 -11.55 -0.80
C PRO A 31 -1.97 -10.90 -0.57
N THR A 32 -1.98 -9.93 0.33
CA THR A 32 -3.16 -9.11 0.64
C THR A 32 -3.24 -7.96 -0.34
N PHE A 33 -4.16 -8.03 -1.30
CA PHE A 33 -4.44 -6.89 -2.17
C PHE A 33 -5.49 -5.98 -1.53
N SER A 34 -5.36 -4.68 -1.71
CA SER A 34 -6.39 -3.71 -1.34
C SER A 34 -6.71 -2.80 -2.51
N VAL A 35 -7.97 -2.41 -2.66
CA VAL A 35 -8.35 -1.28 -3.51
C VAL A 35 -8.36 -0.05 -2.63
N ARG A 36 -7.55 0.94 -3.01
CA ARG A 36 -7.43 2.20 -2.26
C ARG A 36 -7.63 3.41 -3.15
N GLU A 37 -8.29 4.43 -2.61
CA GLU A 37 -8.55 5.70 -3.28
C GLU A 37 -7.45 6.72 -2.97
N CYS A 38 -6.94 7.39 -4.01
CA CYS A 38 -5.93 8.43 -3.86
C CYS A 38 -6.53 9.71 -3.26
N PRO A 39 -5.96 10.26 -2.17
CA PRO A 39 -6.49 11.47 -1.52
C PRO A 39 -6.35 12.73 -2.39
N LYS A 40 -5.53 12.70 -3.44
CA LYS A 40 -5.29 13.85 -4.33
C LYS A 40 -6.17 13.86 -5.57
N CYS A 41 -6.40 12.71 -6.20
CA CYS A 41 -7.16 12.65 -7.47
C CYS A 41 -8.45 11.83 -7.38
N GLY A 42 -8.76 11.25 -6.22
CA GLY A 42 -9.97 10.44 -6.02
C GLY A 42 -10.03 9.16 -6.85
N LYS A 43 -8.94 8.78 -7.53
CA LYS A 43 -8.89 7.54 -8.31
C LYS A 43 -8.53 6.36 -7.45
N GLU A 44 -9.27 5.28 -7.66
CA GLU A 44 -9.01 3.98 -7.07
C GLU A 44 -7.87 3.26 -7.78
N GLN A 45 -7.09 2.48 -7.03
CA GLN A 45 -6.06 1.61 -7.56
C GLN A 45 -5.92 0.36 -6.68
N THR A 46 -5.57 -0.76 -7.31
CA THR A 46 -5.23 -1.99 -6.60
C THR A 46 -3.79 -1.93 -6.12
N VAL A 47 -3.57 -2.33 -4.87
CA VAL A 47 -2.29 -2.23 -4.16
C VAL A 47 -1.97 -3.57 -3.54
N ASP A 48 -0.74 -4.02 -3.68
CA ASP A 48 -0.19 -5.12 -2.87
C ASP A 48 0.15 -4.56 -1.48
N THR A 49 -0.74 -4.81 -0.52
CA THR A 49 -0.69 -4.21 0.82
C THR A 49 0.53 -4.67 1.58
N ASP A 50 0.85 -5.97 1.50
CA ASP A 50 1.98 -6.56 2.22
C ASP A 50 3.31 -5.99 1.70
N ARG A 51 3.43 -5.84 0.38
CA ARG A 51 4.61 -5.24 -0.24
C ARG A 51 4.79 -3.77 0.15
N GLU A 52 3.74 -2.97 0.09
CA GLU A 52 3.84 -1.54 0.44
C GLU A 52 4.16 -1.34 1.94
N LEU A 53 3.56 -2.14 2.83
CA LEU A 53 3.91 -2.13 4.26
C LEU A 53 5.37 -2.52 4.50
N PHE A 54 5.86 -3.57 3.82
CA PHE A 54 7.26 -3.96 3.90
C PHE A 54 8.19 -2.82 3.47
N MET A 55 7.91 -2.19 2.32
CA MET A 55 8.69 -1.07 1.80
C MET A 55 8.72 0.13 2.76
N GLU A 56 7.59 0.46 3.40
CA GLU A 56 7.51 1.56 4.37
C GLU A 56 8.35 1.28 5.62
N VAL A 57 8.29 0.06 6.15
CA VAL A 57 9.10 -0.35 7.31
C VAL A 57 10.59 -0.37 6.97
N SER A 58 10.98 -0.91 5.80
CA SER A 58 12.37 -0.93 5.36
C SER A 58 12.96 0.48 5.22
N GLN A 59 12.19 1.43 4.69
CA GLN A 59 12.63 2.83 4.57
C GLN A 59 12.69 3.55 5.92
N GLY A 60 11.85 3.17 6.89
CA GLY A 60 11.90 3.68 8.26
C GLY A 60 13.14 3.24 9.02
N ARG A 61 13.50 1.95 8.93
CA ARG A 61 14.66 1.37 9.63
C ARG A 61 16.01 1.91 9.15
N ILE A 62 16.16 2.15 7.85
CA ILE A 62 17.39 2.73 7.26
C ILE A 62 17.68 4.13 7.83
N LYS A 63 16.65 4.86 8.31
CA LYS A 63 16.83 6.19 8.92
C LYS A 63 17.25 6.12 10.39
N GLU A 64 16.92 5.05 11.10
CA GLU A 64 17.28 4.88 12.52
C GLU A 64 18.72 4.38 12.71
N GLU A 65 19.25 3.58 11.78
CA GLU A 65 20.65 3.10 11.84
C GLU A 65 21.71 4.18 11.52
N LYS A 66 21.28 5.41 11.17
CA LYS A 66 22.17 6.55 10.91
C LYS A 66 22.33 7.51 12.11
N LYS A 67 21.89 7.11 13.31
CA LYS A 67 21.95 7.97 14.50
C LYS A 67 22.97 7.48 15.53
#